data_AF-A0A2E3G8R0-F1
#
_entry.id   AF-A0A2E3G8R0-F1
#
_cell.length_a   1.000
_cell.length_b   1.000
_cell.length_c   1.000
_cell.angle_alpha   90.00
_cell.angle_beta   90.00
_cell.angle_gamma   90.00
#
_symmetry.space_group_name_H-M   'P 1'
#
loop_
_entity.id
_entity.type
_entity.pdbx_description
1 polymer ?
#
loop_
_entity_poly.entity_id
_entity_poly.type
_entity_poly.pdbx_seq_one_letter_code
_entity_poly.pdbx_strand_id
1 'polypeptide(L)'
;MSFLFNIRIVKIFSLSLLFIASLCIVSCGELDSLYDSDDDESTSVDTWGQIIDEPAEVFVAADLSDAVKNGIVTGLAKAAEVWGNYGPLEYWVLGTEVDAANDLSELYCERRSQRGDLYKSNCLVHNQQSDHGFESYRKVGYDAITSGQASSSMGRNGARDWGIHRFTSSYPFGFDSVLGATPKGEMITVYHEYFHAVQHAFVFSLDFDERDELMGPTWFVEGAAVYMAELFVRKMLASGDLVMTDNNDLDTFKVSFEFKMDSGKQSIDNDCPGTSFKDITYELGCSYAAYDLGAWAIAYLSDLVVDENVLLNRFYPKLNELGWEGAFQAAFGISSSQFYADFDGFLSKDIEEQTLILSDL
;
A
#
# COMPACT_ATOMS: atom_id res chain seq x y z
N MET A 1 -32.99 -44.06 -34.76
CA MET A 1 -33.02 -42.63 -34.41
C MET A 1 -32.72 -42.53 -32.92
N SER A 2 -31.43 -42.55 -32.59
CA SER A 2 -30.90 -42.50 -31.22
C SER A 2 -29.67 -41.59 -31.28
N PHE A 3 -29.73 -40.46 -30.60
CA PHE A 3 -28.58 -39.56 -30.46
C PHE A 3 -27.87 -39.86 -29.15
N LEU A 4 -26.60 -40.24 -29.28
CA LEU A 4 -25.63 -40.42 -28.20
C LEU A 4 -25.11 -39.06 -27.74
N PHE A 5 -25.16 -38.83 -26.42
CA PHE A 5 -24.44 -37.74 -25.75
C PHE A 5 -22.93 -38.01 -25.84
N ASN A 6 -22.17 -37.00 -26.29
CA ASN A 6 -20.71 -37.04 -26.31
C ASN A 6 -20.20 -35.94 -25.38
N ILE A 7 -19.71 -36.33 -24.19
CA ILE A 7 -19.10 -35.45 -23.20
C ILE A 7 -17.66 -35.17 -23.66
N ARG A 8 -17.37 -33.94 -24.05
CA ARG A 8 -15.99 -33.47 -24.25
C ARG A 8 -15.42 -33.05 -22.90
N ILE A 9 -14.47 -33.83 -22.40
CA ILE A 9 -13.53 -33.46 -21.36
C ILE A 9 -12.63 -32.35 -21.94
N VAL A 10 -12.77 -31.12 -21.43
CA VAL A 10 -11.81 -30.04 -21.68
C VAL A 10 -10.75 -30.15 -20.60
N LYS A 11 -9.54 -30.60 -20.98
CA LYS A 11 -8.34 -30.46 -20.16
C LYS A 11 -7.98 -28.98 -20.11
N ILE A 12 -8.10 -28.36 -18.94
CA ILE A 12 -7.52 -27.04 -18.68
C ILE A 12 -6.02 -27.27 -18.50
N PHE A 13 -5.23 -26.72 -19.41
CA PHE A 13 -3.79 -26.62 -19.26
C PHE A 13 -3.51 -25.52 -18.22
N SER A 14 -2.93 -25.87 -17.08
CA SER A 14 -2.25 -24.91 -16.21
C SER A 14 -1.06 -24.33 -16.98
N LEU A 15 -1.17 -23.06 -17.36
CA LEU A 15 -0.08 -22.29 -17.92
C LEU A 15 0.57 -21.54 -16.76
N SER A 16 1.75 -22.02 -16.35
CA SER A 16 2.60 -21.37 -15.37
C SER A 16 2.92 -19.95 -15.85
N LEU A 17 2.44 -18.92 -15.14
CA LEU A 17 2.87 -17.54 -15.32
C LEU A 17 4.28 -17.41 -14.71
N LEU A 18 5.29 -17.23 -15.54
CA LEU A 18 6.55 -16.63 -15.12
C LEU A 18 6.38 -15.12 -15.20
N PHE A 19 6.22 -14.46 -14.05
CA PHE A 19 6.53 -13.04 -13.94
C PHE A 19 8.06 -12.91 -13.85
N ILE A 20 8.67 -12.25 -14.83
CA ILE A 20 10.09 -11.91 -14.77
C ILE A 20 10.21 -10.67 -13.90
N ALA A 21 10.46 -10.86 -12.60
CA ALA A 21 10.98 -9.80 -11.75
C ALA A 21 12.46 -9.58 -12.14
N SER A 22 12.74 -8.47 -12.81
CA SER A 22 14.11 -8.05 -13.12
C SER A 22 14.60 -7.12 -12.02
N LEU A 23 15.22 -7.67 -10.98
CA LEU A 23 16.00 -6.90 -10.02
C LEU A 23 17.47 -6.86 -10.43
N CYS A 24 18.00 -5.66 -10.68
CA CYS A 24 19.44 -5.41 -10.70
C CYS A 24 19.81 -4.63 -9.44
N ILE A 25 20.55 -5.30 -8.56
CA ILE A 25 21.19 -4.74 -7.37
C ILE A 25 22.29 -3.77 -7.83
N VAL A 26 22.23 -2.51 -7.41
CA VAL A 26 23.41 -1.64 -7.37
C VAL A 26 23.59 -1.12 -5.95
N SER A 27 24.63 -1.68 -5.31
CA SER A 27 25.24 -1.16 -4.09
C SER A 27 25.67 0.29 -4.31
N CYS A 28 25.15 1.23 -3.51
CA CYS A 28 25.65 2.59 -3.48
C CYS A 28 26.75 2.69 -2.41
N GLY A 29 28.01 2.72 -2.85
CA GLY A 29 29.17 3.04 -2.01
C GLY A 29 29.69 4.43 -2.34
N GLU A 30 29.85 5.25 -1.29
CA GLU A 30 30.68 6.46 -1.15
C GLU A 30 30.72 7.47 -2.32
N LEU A 31 30.10 8.63 -2.10
CA LEU A 31 30.69 9.88 -2.58
C LEU A 31 30.77 10.88 -1.41
N ASP A 32 31.97 10.96 -0.87
CA ASP A 32 32.34 11.79 0.27
C ASP A 32 32.61 13.24 -0.17
N SER A 33 32.15 14.17 0.65
CA SER A 33 32.57 15.58 0.81
C SER A 33 32.60 16.52 -0.40
N LEU A 34 31.74 17.55 -0.36
CA LEU A 34 32.11 18.97 -0.43
C LEU A 34 30.84 19.80 -0.66
N TYR A 35 30.25 20.35 0.40
CA TYR A 35 29.73 21.72 0.39
C TYR A 35 29.47 22.17 1.83
N ASP A 36 30.39 23.03 2.28
CA ASP A 36 30.20 23.95 3.41
C ASP A 36 29.57 25.21 2.81
N SER A 37 28.32 25.55 3.19
CA SER A 37 27.87 26.94 3.33
C SER A 37 26.41 27.02 3.78
N ASP A 38 26.27 27.65 4.94
CA ASP A 38 25.16 28.47 5.40
C ASP A 38 23.85 27.75 5.79
N ASP A 39 23.78 27.47 7.10
CA ASP A 39 22.56 27.24 7.87
C ASP A 39 21.57 28.41 7.68
N ASP A 40 20.73 28.33 6.65
CA ASP A 40 19.41 28.94 6.70
C ASP A 40 18.52 27.94 7.44
N GLU A 41 18.46 28.10 8.76
CA GLU A 41 17.56 27.38 9.65
C GLU A 41 16.12 27.73 9.22
N SER A 42 15.62 26.99 8.22
CA SER A 42 14.22 27.02 7.81
C SER A 42 13.39 26.79 9.05
N THR A 43 12.74 27.84 9.53
CA THR A 43 11.81 27.80 10.66
C THR A 43 10.50 27.09 10.32
N SER A 44 10.50 26.17 9.35
CA SER A 44 9.36 25.31 9.07
C SER A 44 9.15 24.41 10.29
N VAL A 45 8.04 24.63 11.00
CA VAL A 45 7.62 23.77 12.10
C VAL A 45 7.51 22.35 11.56
N ASP A 46 8.28 21.41 12.12
CA ASP A 46 8.15 19.99 11.79
C ASP A 46 6.81 19.50 12.36
N THR A 47 5.83 19.32 11.46
CA THR A 47 4.50 18.80 11.80
C THR A 47 4.43 17.28 11.70
N TRP A 48 5.57 16.60 11.49
CA TRP A 48 5.60 15.14 11.38
C TRP A 48 4.99 14.47 12.61
N GLY A 49 4.09 13.52 12.38
CA GLY A 49 3.35 12.82 13.44
C GLY A 49 2.22 13.63 14.09
N GLN A 50 1.96 14.85 13.64
CA GLN A 50 0.86 15.68 14.13
C GLN A 50 -0.33 15.63 13.18
N ILE A 51 -1.53 15.75 13.75
CA ILE A 51 -2.75 15.97 12.97
C ILE A 51 -2.76 17.44 12.54
N ILE A 52 -2.94 17.69 11.25
CA ILE A 52 -3.03 19.02 10.68
C ILE A 52 -4.43 19.28 10.09
N ASP A 53 -4.77 20.55 9.87
CA ASP A 53 -6.07 20.94 9.29
C ASP A 53 -6.04 20.95 7.76
N GLU A 54 -4.85 21.09 7.17
CA GLU A 54 -4.67 21.16 5.72
C GLU A 54 -4.98 19.81 5.06
N PRO A 55 -5.87 19.77 4.06
CA PRO A 55 -6.18 18.55 3.34
C PRO A 55 -5.01 18.14 2.43
N ALA A 56 -5.00 16.87 2.02
CA ALA A 56 -4.07 16.38 1.01
C ALA A 56 -4.13 17.19 -0.30
N GLU A 57 -2.98 17.55 -0.85
CA GLU A 57 -2.86 18.17 -2.16
C GLU A 57 -2.81 17.07 -3.25
N VAL A 58 -3.83 17.03 -4.12
CA VAL A 58 -3.94 16.01 -5.19
C VAL A 58 -3.69 16.64 -6.56
N PHE A 59 -2.69 16.11 -7.26
CA PHE A 59 -2.28 16.52 -8.59
C PHE A 59 -2.50 15.36 -9.56
N VAL A 60 -3.24 15.62 -10.65
CA VAL A 60 -3.68 14.59 -11.58
C VAL A 60 -3.25 14.97 -12.99
N ALA A 61 -2.73 14.00 -13.75
CA ALA A 61 -2.40 14.16 -15.16
C ALA A 61 -3.63 14.59 -15.98
N ALA A 62 -3.42 15.42 -17.01
CA ALA A 62 -4.49 16.07 -17.77
C ALA A 62 -5.34 15.11 -18.62
N ASP A 63 -4.88 13.88 -18.83
CA ASP A 63 -5.58 12.82 -19.58
C ASP A 63 -6.52 11.97 -18.72
N LEU A 64 -6.61 12.26 -17.41
CA LEU A 64 -7.50 11.57 -16.48
C LEU A 64 -8.80 12.34 -16.25
N SER A 65 -9.86 11.61 -15.88
CA SER A 65 -11.18 12.20 -15.66
C SER A 65 -11.31 12.91 -14.31
N ASP A 66 -12.33 13.76 -14.19
CA ASP A 66 -12.72 14.31 -12.89
C ASP A 66 -13.13 13.23 -11.88
N ALA A 67 -13.60 12.06 -12.33
CA ALA A 67 -13.98 10.96 -11.45
C ALA A 67 -12.76 10.40 -10.71
N VAL A 68 -11.62 10.29 -11.38
CA VAL A 68 -10.33 9.91 -10.77
C VAL A 68 -9.95 10.90 -9.67
N LYS A 69 -9.93 12.20 -9.99
CA LYS A 69 -9.57 13.24 -9.00
C LYS A 69 -10.51 13.23 -7.80
N ASN A 70 -11.82 13.18 -8.05
CA ASN A 70 -12.83 13.18 -7.00
C ASN A 70 -12.75 11.91 -6.13
N GLY A 71 -12.48 10.75 -6.73
CA GLY A 71 -12.26 9.49 -6.03
C GLY A 71 -11.09 9.61 -5.06
N ILE A 72 -9.91 9.99 -5.54
CA ILE A 72 -8.72 10.16 -4.68
C ILE A 72 -8.97 11.18 -3.56
N VAL A 73 -9.46 12.38 -3.88
CA VAL A 73 -9.74 13.42 -2.87
C VAL A 73 -10.72 12.93 -1.80
N THR A 74 -11.80 12.26 -2.21
CA THR A 74 -12.81 11.74 -1.28
C THR A 74 -12.24 10.62 -0.41
N GLY A 75 -11.48 9.69 -1.00
CA GLY A 75 -10.84 8.60 -0.28
C GLY A 75 -9.86 9.12 0.77
N LEU A 76 -8.93 9.99 0.38
CA LEU A 76 -7.96 10.57 1.32
C LEU A 76 -8.64 11.34 2.45
N ALA A 77 -9.68 12.13 2.15
CA ALA A 77 -10.43 12.86 3.16
C ALA A 77 -11.13 11.94 4.16
N LYS A 78 -11.73 10.83 3.68
CA LYS A 78 -12.41 9.85 4.54
C LYS A 78 -11.43 9.09 5.43
N ALA A 79 -10.27 8.70 4.89
CA ALA A 79 -9.22 8.07 5.67
C ALA A 79 -8.69 9.03 6.75
N ALA A 80 -8.45 10.29 6.39
CA ALA A 80 -7.99 11.33 7.32
C ALA A 80 -8.98 11.60 8.47
N GLU A 81 -10.29 11.59 8.18
CA GLU A 81 -11.35 11.76 9.19
C GLU A 81 -11.31 10.67 10.26
N VAL A 82 -10.95 9.44 9.89
CA VAL A 82 -11.03 8.26 10.78
C VAL A 82 -9.68 7.90 11.41
N TRP A 83 -8.61 7.95 10.64
CA TRP A 83 -7.27 7.54 11.09
C TRP A 83 -6.39 8.71 11.54
N GLY A 84 -6.81 9.94 11.27
CA GLY A 84 -6.07 11.16 11.57
C GLY A 84 -5.37 11.74 10.34
N ASN A 85 -5.45 13.06 10.20
CA ASN A 85 -4.87 13.79 9.07
C ASN A 85 -3.37 14.07 9.28
N TYR A 86 -2.53 13.06 9.09
CA TYR A 86 -1.07 13.21 9.18
C TYR A 86 -0.49 13.75 7.87
N GLY A 87 -0.02 14.99 7.90
CA GLY A 87 0.52 15.67 6.72
C GLY A 87 1.63 16.66 7.05
N PRO A 88 2.07 17.46 6.06
CA PRO A 88 1.49 17.62 4.72
C PRO A 88 1.54 16.36 3.84
N LEU A 89 0.50 16.17 3.02
CA LEU A 89 0.38 15.03 2.11
C LEU A 89 0.22 15.52 0.66
N GLU A 90 1.06 15.02 -0.24
CA GLU A 90 0.94 15.24 -1.68
C GLU A 90 0.69 13.92 -2.41
N TYR A 91 -0.27 13.91 -3.31
CA TYR A 91 -0.64 12.76 -4.11
C TYR A 91 -0.56 13.09 -5.61
N TRP A 92 0.25 12.32 -6.35
CA TRP A 92 0.54 12.53 -7.77
C TRP A 92 -0.01 11.36 -8.61
N VAL A 93 -1.03 11.60 -9.42
CA VAL A 93 -1.74 10.58 -10.22
C VAL A 93 -1.33 10.68 -11.69
N LEU A 94 -0.70 9.63 -12.21
CA LEU A 94 -0.28 9.54 -13.61
C LEU A 94 -1.33 8.83 -14.45
N GLY A 95 -1.57 9.34 -15.66
CA GLY A 95 -2.37 8.68 -16.68
C GLY A 95 -1.52 7.81 -17.61
N THR A 96 -1.83 7.84 -18.90
CA THR A 96 -1.16 7.07 -19.94
C THR A 96 -0.37 7.93 -20.89
N GLU A 97 -0.73 9.20 -21.05
CA GLU A 97 -0.14 10.10 -22.05
C GLU A 97 1.22 10.65 -21.61
N VAL A 98 2.18 10.62 -22.53
CA VAL A 98 3.56 11.06 -22.28
C VAL A 98 3.62 12.56 -21.97
N ASP A 99 2.90 13.38 -22.74
CA ASP A 99 2.89 14.83 -22.56
C ASP A 99 2.25 15.21 -21.21
N ALA A 100 1.15 14.56 -20.82
CA ALA A 100 0.51 14.79 -19.53
C ALA A 100 1.39 14.40 -18.34
N ALA A 101 2.16 13.31 -18.45
CA ALA A 101 3.15 12.91 -17.44
C ALA A 101 4.33 13.89 -17.36
N ASN A 102 4.80 14.41 -18.50
CA ASN A 102 5.86 15.42 -18.54
C ASN A 102 5.42 16.74 -17.89
N ASP A 103 4.20 17.20 -18.18
CA ASP A 103 3.63 18.41 -17.56
C ASP A 103 3.52 18.25 -16.03
N LEU A 104 3.09 17.08 -15.56
CA LEU A 104 3.00 16.79 -14.14
C LEU A 104 4.40 16.72 -13.48
N SER A 105 5.37 16.12 -14.17
CA SER A 105 6.78 16.06 -13.72
C SER A 105 7.40 17.45 -13.62
N GLU A 106 7.13 18.33 -14.58
CA GLU A 106 7.59 19.72 -14.57
C GLU A 106 7.03 20.48 -13.36
N LEU A 107 5.72 20.36 -13.10
CA LEU A 107 5.07 20.94 -11.92
C LEU A 107 5.67 20.40 -10.61
N TYR A 108 5.83 19.08 -10.52
CA TYR A 108 6.43 18.43 -9.35
C TYR A 108 7.84 18.94 -9.09
N CYS A 109 8.71 18.93 -10.11
CA CYS A 109 10.11 19.32 -9.96
C CYS A 109 10.30 20.81 -9.72
N GLU A 110 9.43 21.67 -10.27
CA GLU A 110 9.40 23.10 -9.94
C GLU A 110 9.08 23.29 -8.45
N ARG A 111 8.07 22.61 -7.91
CA ARG A 111 7.72 22.68 -6.48
C ARG A 111 8.86 22.22 -5.58
N ARG A 112 9.51 21.10 -5.92
CA ARG A 112 10.69 20.60 -5.18
C ARG A 112 11.83 21.62 -5.20
N SER A 113 12.08 22.25 -6.34
CA SER A 113 13.12 23.29 -6.45
C SER A 113 12.78 24.56 -5.66
N GLN A 114 11.52 24.99 -5.64
CA GLN A 114 11.08 26.17 -4.89
C GLN A 114 11.15 25.97 -3.37
N ARG A 115 10.99 24.72 -2.92
CA ARG A 115 11.10 24.35 -1.49
C ARG A 115 12.52 24.03 -1.04
N GLY A 116 13.47 23.97 -1.96
CA GLY A 116 14.84 23.57 -1.66
C GLY A 116 15.04 22.06 -1.52
N ASP A 117 14.03 21.25 -1.86
CA ASP A 117 14.04 19.80 -1.72
C ASP A 117 15.01 19.12 -2.71
N LEU A 118 14.97 19.55 -3.97
CA LEU A 118 15.77 19.00 -5.08
C LEU A 118 16.07 20.04 -6.15
N TYR A 119 17.23 19.90 -6.81
CA TYR A 119 17.50 20.62 -8.05
C TYR A 119 16.55 20.16 -9.16
N LYS A 120 15.85 21.11 -9.78
CA LYS A 120 14.84 20.84 -10.82
C LYS A 120 15.36 19.92 -11.94
N SER A 121 16.55 20.17 -12.48
CA SER A 121 17.13 19.36 -13.57
C SER A 121 17.34 17.89 -13.15
N ASN A 122 17.82 17.66 -11.93
CA ASN A 122 18.05 16.31 -11.42
C ASN A 122 16.74 15.58 -11.19
N CYS A 123 15.75 16.29 -10.64
CA CYS A 123 14.39 15.79 -10.45
C CYS A 123 13.76 15.36 -11.78
N LEU A 124 13.88 16.17 -12.84
CA LEU A 124 13.32 15.85 -14.16
C LEU A 124 13.96 14.59 -14.75
N VAL A 125 15.29 14.46 -14.65
CA VAL A 125 16.01 13.25 -15.12
C VAL A 125 15.56 12.02 -14.32
N HIS A 126 15.47 12.12 -13.00
CA HIS A 126 15.01 11.04 -12.13
C HIS A 126 13.60 10.58 -12.51
N ASN A 127 12.65 11.51 -12.66
CA ASN A 127 11.26 11.20 -13.03
C ASN A 127 11.12 10.52 -14.40
N GLN A 128 12.09 10.70 -15.31
CA GLN A 128 12.09 10.07 -16.64
C GLN A 128 12.78 8.70 -16.68
N GLN A 129 13.77 8.46 -15.81
CA GLN A 129 14.73 7.35 -15.98
C GLN A 129 14.77 6.36 -14.82
N SER A 130 14.31 6.75 -13.64
CA SER A 130 14.41 5.91 -12.44
C SER A 130 13.16 5.08 -12.23
N ASP A 131 13.37 3.92 -11.60
CA ASP A 131 12.28 3.21 -10.95
C ASP A 131 11.64 4.14 -9.91
N HIS A 132 10.31 4.10 -9.81
CA HIS A 132 9.48 5.03 -9.03
C HIS A 132 9.48 6.50 -9.52
N GLY A 133 10.06 6.79 -10.68
CA GLY A 133 9.86 8.05 -11.40
C GLY A 133 8.48 8.13 -12.03
N PHE A 134 8.02 9.34 -12.40
CA PHE A 134 6.70 9.53 -13.00
C PHE A 134 6.50 8.71 -14.29
N GLU A 135 7.55 8.53 -15.10
CA GLU A 135 7.49 7.70 -16.30
C GLU A 135 7.27 6.22 -15.98
N SER A 136 7.76 5.69 -14.86
CA SER A 136 7.51 4.29 -14.49
C SER A 136 6.04 4.06 -14.17
N TYR A 137 5.40 4.98 -13.43
CA TYR A 137 3.97 4.92 -13.13
C TYR A 137 3.10 5.11 -14.37
N ARG A 138 3.46 6.04 -15.28
CA ARG A 138 2.76 6.20 -16.56
C ARG A 138 2.82 4.92 -17.41
N LYS A 139 3.99 4.27 -17.47
CA LYS A 139 4.15 3.00 -18.20
C LYS A 139 3.24 1.90 -17.69
N VAL A 140 3.06 1.77 -16.37
CA VAL A 140 2.11 0.79 -15.79
C VAL A 140 0.70 1.00 -16.35
N GLY A 141 0.20 2.25 -16.37
CA GLY A 141 -1.11 2.56 -16.94
C GLY A 141 -1.18 2.30 -18.45
N TYR A 142 -0.14 2.67 -19.20
CA TYR A 142 -0.06 2.43 -20.64
C TYR A 142 -0.05 0.93 -20.98
N ASP A 143 0.74 0.13 -20.25
CA ASP A 143 0.88 -1.31 -20.46
C ASP A 143 -0.42 -2.04 -20.11
N ALA A 144 -1.14 -1.60 -19.08
CA ALA A 144 -2.46 -2.13 -18.73
C ALA A 144 -3.49 -1.91 -19.85
N ILE A 145 -3.56 -0.70 -20.42
CA ILE A 145 -4.47 -0.41 -21.55
C ILE A 145 -4.08 -1.21 -22.80
N THR A 146 -2.80 -1.30 -23.12
CA THR A 146 -2.34 -1.99 -24.33
C THR A 146 -2.45 -3.51 -24.25
N SER A 147 -2.26 -4.09 -23.06
CA SER A 147 -2.46 -5.53 -22.82
C SER A 147 -3.93 -5.90 -22.63
N GLY A 148 -4.79 -4.92 -22.32
CA GLY A 148 -6.18 -5.14 -21.96
C GLY A 148 -6.35 -5.81 -20.59
N GLN A 149 -5.31 -5.77 -19.75
CA GLN A 149 -5.30 -6.35 -18.41
C GLN A 149 -5.13 -5.23 -17.40
N ALA A 150 -6.06 -5.12 -16.45
CA ALA A 150 -5.95 -4.14 -15.37
C ALA A 150 -4.67 -4.39 -14.57
N SER A 151 -3.85 -3.35 -14.43
CA SER A 151 -2.66 -3.33 -13.59
C SER A 151 -2.46 -1.91 -13.10
N SER A 152 -2.22 -1.74 -11.80
CA SER A 152 -1.93 -0.44 -11.22
C SER A 152 -0.79 -0.56 -10.22
N SER A 153 -0.13 0.57 -9.99
CA SER A 153 0.90 0.71 -8.98
C SER A 153 0.66 2.01 -8.26
N MET A 154 0.65 1.96 -6.94
CA MET A 154 0.70 3.11 -6.06
C MET A 154 1.81 2.85 -5.05
N GLY A 155 2.42 3.91 -4.56
CA GLY A 155 3.31 3.79 -3.42
C GLY A 155 3.46 5.10 -2.68
N ARG A 156 3.58 5.00 -1.36
CA ARG A 156 4.19 6.04 -0.54
C ARG A 156 5.68 6.14 -0.86
N ASN A 157 6.02 6.97 -1.85
CA ASN A 157 7.40 7.32 -2.19
C ASN A 157 7.96 8.32 -1.17
N GLY A 158 7.97 8.02 0.13
CA GLY A 158 8.15 8.99 1.21
C GLY A 158 9.35 9.95 1.09
N ALA A 159 9.30 11.04 1.86
CA ALA A 159 10.40 11.97 2.03
C ALA A 159 10.37 12.57 3.43
N ARG A 160 10.80 11.76 4.43
CA ARG A 160 10.80 12.18 5.84
C ARG A 160 11.59 13.48 6.04
N ASP A 161 12.71 13.63 5.34
CA ASP A 161 13.58 14.81 5.39
C ASP A 161 12.93 16.06 4.80
N TRP A 162 11.91 15.91 3.95
CA TRP A 162 11.10 17.02 3.44
C TRP A 162 9.87 17.29 4.32
N GLY A 163 9.65 16.49 5.36
CA GLY A 163 8.50 16.62 6.26
C GLY A 163 7.15 16.32 5.60
N ILE A 164 7.11 15.58 4.47
CA ILE A 164 5.86 15.27 3.76
C ILE A 164 5.63 13.78 3.54
N HIS A 165 4.35 13.40 3.46
CA HIS A 165 3.93 12.14 2.87
C HIS A 165 3.72 12.34 1.37
N ARG A 166 4.56 11.73 0.54
CA ARG A 166 4.50 11.79 -0.92
C ARG A 166 3.99 10.47 -1.49
N PHE A 167 2.92 10.54 -2.27
CA PHE A 167 2.34 9.40 -2.97
C PHE A 167 2.42 9.61 -4.47
N THR A 168 2.70 8.53 -5.20
CA THR A 168 2.57 8.51 -6.66
C THR A 168 1.79 7.27 -7.05
N SER A 169 0.88 7.40 -8.01
CA SER A 169 0.15 6.27 -8.58
C SER A 169 0.17 6.30 -10.11
N SER A 170 0.06 5.12 -10.71
CA SER A 170 -0.38 4.96 -12.11
C SER A 170 -1.88 5.26 -12.23
N TYR A 171 -2.44 5.02 -13.41
CA TYR A 171 -3.87 5.24 -13.69
C TYR A 171 -4.75 4.37 -12.76
N PRO A 172 -5.55 4.98 -11.86
CA PRO A 172 -6.52 4.27 -11.02
C PRO A 172 -7.79 3.94 -11.83
N PHE A 173 -7.71 2.85 -12.60
CA PHE A 173 -8.74 2.44 -13.55
C PHE A 173 -10.15 2.24 -12.96
N GLY A 174 -10.25 1.92 -11.66
CA GLY A 174 -11.53 1.66 -11.03
C GLY A 174 -12.43 2.89 -11.02
N PHE A 175 -11.89 4.09 -10.85
CA PHE A 175 -12.70 5.32 -10.87
C PHE A 175 -13.32 5.63 -12.23
N ASP A 176 -12.68 5.21 -13.31
CA ASP A 176 -13.22 5.31 -14.67
C ASP A 176 -13.95 4.03 -15.11
N SER A 177 -14.00 3.00 -14.25
CA SER A 177 -14.65 1.71 -14.51
C SER A 177 -14.15 1.04 -15.81
N VAL A 178 -12.86 1.16 -16.10
CA VAL A 178 -12.23 0.56 -17.28
C VAL A 178 -11.49 -0.73 -16.92
N LEU A 179 -11.26 -1.59 -17.91
CA LEU A 179 -10.60 -2.89 -17.74
C LEU A 179 -11.25 -3.83 -16.69
N GLY A 180 -12.53 -3.60 -16.37
CA GLY A 180 -13.27 -4.37 -15.36
C GLY A 180 -12.94 -3.99 -13.92
N ALA A 181 -12.10 -2.98 -13.69
CA ALA A 181 -11.85 -2.43 -12.36
C ALA A 181 -13.07 -1.66 -11.84
N THR A 182 -13.23 -1.59 -10.52
CA THR A 182 -14.38 -0.94 -9.87
C THR A 182 -13.93 0.19 -8.94
N PRO A 183 -14.74 1.26 -8.78
CA PRO A 183 -14.43 2.35 -7.85
C PRO A 183 -14.23 1.86 -6.41
N LYS A 184 -15.04 0.89 -5.96
CA LYS A 184 -14.91 0.30 -4.62
C LYS A 184 -13.59 -0.46 -4.43
N GLY A 185 -13.13 -1.19 -5.46
CA GLY A 185 -11.82 -1.84 -5.44
C GLY A 185 -10.68 -0.82 -5.41
N GLU A 186 -10.79 0.25 -6.19
CA GLU A 186 -9.80 1.33 -6.20
C GLU A 186 -9.71 2.05 -4.85
N MET A 187 -10.84 2.21 -4.14
CA MET A 187 -10.86 2.78 -2.80
C MET A 187 -10.06 1.96 -1.79
N ILE A 188 -10.05 0.62 -1.90
CA ILE A 188 -9.20 -0.22 -1.05
C ILE A 188 -7.73 0.17 -1.24
N THR A 189 -7.28 0.36 -2.48
CA THR A 189 -5.90 0.78 -2.77
C THR A 189 -5.60 2.16 -2.19
N VAL A 190 -6.52 3.13 -2.33
CA VAL A 190 -6.34 4.48 -1.74
C VAL A 190 -6.19 4.42 -0.22
N TYR A 191 -7.01 3.60 0.43
CA TYR A 191 -6.94 3.43 1.88
C TYR A 191 -5.70 2.66 2.35
N HIS A 192 -5.28 1.64 1.60
CA HIS A 192 -4.03 0.89 1.86
C HIS A 192 -2.86 1.86 1.94
N GLU A 193 -2.74 2.72 0.93
CA GLU A 193 -1.61 3.63 0.81
C GLU A 193 -1.70 4.78 1.82
N TYR A 194 -2.91 5.31 2.08
CA TYR A 194 -3.08 6.26 3.17
C TYR A 194 -2.65 5.67 4.52
N PHE A 195 -2.90 4.38 4.76
CA PHE A 195 -2.49 3.75 6.01
C PHE A 195 -0.97 3.70 6.17
N HIS A 196 -0.20 3.67 5.08
CA HIS A 196 1.25 3.89 5.15
C HIS A 196 1.61 5.30 5.62
N ALA A 197 0.82 6.34 5.30
CA ALA A 197 1.05 7.66 5.91
C ALA A 197 0.85 7.60 7.43
N VAL A 198 -0.20 6.93 7.89
CA VAL A 198 -0.47 6.75 9.33
C VAL A 198 0.68 6.02 10.00
N GLN A 199 1.13 4.89 9.45
CA GLN A 199 2.29 4.14 9.96
C GLN A 199 3.53 5.03 10.13
N HIS A 200 3.91 5.70 9.05
CA HIS A 200 5.12 6.52 9.03
C HIS A 200 5.01 7.77 9.89
N ALA A 201 3.80 8.29 10.12
CA ALA A 201 3.58 9.43 11.00
C ALA A 201 4.09 9.16 12.43
N PHE A 202 4.13 7.89 12.87
CA PHE A 202 4.67 7.50 14.18
C PHE A 202 6.15 7.07 14.15
N VAL A 203 6.88 7.35 13.07
CA VAL A 203 8.31 7.06 12.96
C VAL A 203 9.06 8.38 12.77
N PHE A 204 9.67 8.91 13.83
CA PHE A 204 10.14 10.31 13.84
C PHE A 204 11.56 10.50 13.31
N SER A 205 12.39 9.46 13.35
CA SER A 205 13.81 9.55 13.01
C SER A 205 14.04 9.97 11.54
N LEU A 206 15.07 10.81 11.34
CA LEU A 206 15.61 11.14 10.01
C LEU A 206 16.62 10.09 9.53
N ASP A 207 17.07 9.18 10.40
CA ASP A 207 17.93 8.07 10.01
C ASP A 207 17.14 6.97 9.28
N PHE A 208 17.64 6.51 8.13
CA PHE A 208 16.91 5.52 7.33
C PHE A 208 16.84 4.16 8.02
N ASP A 209 17.96 3.70 8.59
CA ASP A 209 18.04 2.37 9.18
C ASP A 209 17.17 2.30 10.45
N GLU A 210 17.18 3.35 11.27
CA GLU A 210 16.29 3.44 12.44
C GLU A 210 14.82 3.44 12.03
N ARG A 211 14.46 4.14 10.94
CA ARG A 211 13.08 4.11 10.43
C ARG A 211 12.67 2.72 9.98
N ASP A 212 13.53 2.03 9.24
CA ASP A 212 13.27 0.69 8.72
C ASP A 212 13.07 -0.31 9.87
N GLU A 213 13.95 -0.26 10.88
CA GLU A 213 13.83 -1.08 12.09
C GLU A 213 12.53 -0.82 12.87
N LEU A 214 12.09 0.45 12.94
CA LEU A 214 10.83 0.81 13.61
C LEU A 214 9.59 0.36 12.84
N MET A 215 9.62 0.33 11.51
CA MET A 215 8.49 -0.15 10.70
C MET A 215 8.26 -1.65 10.92
N GLY A 216 9.33 -2.42 11.08
CA GLY A 216 9.30 -3.86 11.34
C GLY A 216 9.12 -4.70 10.07
N PRO A 217 8.71 -5.98 10.22
CA PRO A 217 8.73 -6.92 9.12
C PRO A 217 7.67 -6.58 8.06
N THR A 218 7.96 -6.93 6.79
CA THR A 218 7.12 -6.65 5.62
C THR A 218 5.66 -7.08 5.83
N TRP A 219 5.42 -8.26 6.41
CA TRP A 219 4.06 -8.74 6.65
C TRP A 219 3.26 -7.84 7.60
N PHE A 220 3.93 -7.19 8.56
CA PHE A 220 3.27 -6.32 9.53
C PHE A 220 2.93 -4.98 8.86
N VAL A 221 3.86 -4.43 8.07
CA VAL A 221 3.67 -3.17 7.35
C VAL A 221 2.55 -3.30 6.31
N GLU A 222 2.69 -4.24 5.39
CA GLU A 222 1.75 -4.43 4.28
C GLU A 222 0.45 -5.07 4.73
N GLY A 223 0.52 -6.08 5.60
CA GLY A 223 -0.66 -6.73 6.14
C GLY A 223 -1.54 -5.79 6.93
N ALA A 224 -0.96 -4.85 7.69
CA ALA A 224 -1.74 -3.83 8.40
C ALA A 224 -2.44 -2.87 7.44
N ALA A 225 -1.76 -2.43 6.38
CA ALA A 225 -2.36 -1.59 5.36
C ALA A 225 -3.53 -2.31 4.65
N VAL A 226 -3.36 -3.58 4.28
CA VAL A 226 -4.44 -4.39 3.67
C VAL A 226 -5.61 -4.59 4.63
N TYR A 227 -5.36 -5.06 5.86
CA TYR A 227 -6.40 -5.32 6.84
C TYR A 227 -7.22 -4.06 7.13
N MET A 228 -6.54 -2.94 7.38
CA MET A 228 -7.20 -1.69 7.72
C MET A 228 -7.99 -1.13 6.54
N ALA A 229 -7.48 -1.21 5.31
CA ALA A 229 -8.19 -0.77 4.11
C ALA A 229 -9.47 -1.60 3.84
N GLU A 230 -9.35 -2.92 3.89
CA GLU A 230 -10.46 -3.86 3.63
C GLU A 230 -11.56 -3.74 4.69
N LEU A 231 -11.18 -3.59 5.97
CA LEU A 231 -12.12 -3.38 7.07
C LEU A 231 -12.82 -2.02 6.93
N PHE A 232 -12.05 -0.97 6.64
CA PHE A 232 -12.55 0.40 6.60
C PHE A 232 -13.53 0.64 5.45
N VAL A 233 -13.19 0.22 4.22
CA VAL A 233 -14.09 0.43 3.07
C VAL A 233 -15.46 -0.20 3.31
N ARG A 234 -15.51 -1.41 3.88
CA ARG A 234 -16.78 -2.12 4.14
C ARG A 234 -17.58 -1.46 5.25
N LYS A 235 -16.93 -0.97 6.31
CA LYS A 235 -17.63 -0.18 7.35
C LYS A 235 -18.22 1.11 6.80
N MET A 236 -17.48 1.82 5.96
CA MET A 236 -17.97 3.06 5.36
C MET A 236 -19.13 2.81 4.39
N LEU A 237 -19.08 1.73 3.62
CA LEU A 237 -20.20 1.31 2.77
C LEU A 237 -21.43 0.88 3.60
N ALA A 238 -21.23 0.07 4.65
CA ALA A 238 -22.31 -0.44 5.50
C ALA A 238 -23.00 0.66 6.33
N SER A 239 -22.24 1.66 6.78
CA SER A 239 -22.78 2.83 7.50
C SER A 239 -23.45 3.85 6.58
N GLY A 240 -23.10 3.86 5.29
CA GLY A 240 -23.52 4.87 4.33
C GLY A 240 -22.63 6.12 4.30
N ASP A 241 -21.52 6.13 5.04
CA ASP A 241 -20.54 7.23 5.06
C ASP A 241 -19.71 7.30 3.77
N LEU A 242 -19.61 6.19 3.04
CA LEU A 242 -19.11 6.13 1.66
C LEU A 242 -20.25 5.72 0.72
N VAL A 243 -20.66 6.63 -0.16
CA VAL A 243 -21.71 6.37 -1.16
C VAL A 243 -21.06 6.22 -2.52
N MET A 244 -21.07 4.99 -3.05
CA MET A 244 -20.65 4.68 -4.42
C MET A 244 -21.83 4.14 -5.22
N THR A 245 -22.13 4.76 -6.36
CA THR A 245 -23.33 4.45 -7.16
C THR A 245 -23.12 3.35 -8.20
N ASP A 246 -21.97 2.66 -8.19
CA ASP A 246 -21.76 1.50 -9.06
C ASP A 246 -22.56 0.28 -8.56
N ASN A 247 -22.97 -0.57 -9.51
CA ASN A 247 -23.76 -1.78 -9.23
C ASN A 247 -22.87 -2.99 -8.84
N ASN A 248 -21.56 -2.80 -8.67
CA ASN A 248 -20.63 -3.89 -8.38
C ASN A 248 -20.37 -3.93 -6.89
N ASP A 249 -20.97 -4.87 -6.17
CA ASP A 249 -20.70 -5.02 -4.75
C ASP A 249 -19.31 -5.62 -4.53
N LEU A 250 -18.65 -5.17 -3.45
CA LEU A 250 -17.47 -5.86 -2.96
C LEU A 250 -17.89 -7.20 -2.38
N ASP A 251 -17.03 -8.20 -2.52
CA ASP A 251 -17.15 -9.41 -1.73
C ASP A 251 -17.17 -9.07 -0.23
N THR A 252 -17.88 -9.87 0.56
CA THR A 252 -17.92 -9.71 2.02
C THR A 252 -16.50 -9.79 2.59
N PHE A 253 -16.31 -9.25 3.80
CA PHE A 253 -14.99 -9.25 4.44
C PHE A 253 -14.43 -10.66 4.58
N LYS A 254 -15.30 -11.62 4.93
CA LYS A 254 -14.96 -13.05 5.03
C LYS A 254 -14.55 -13.63 3.68
N VAL A 255 -15.31 -13.41 2.61
CA VAL A 255 -14.99 -13.95 1.28
C VAL A 255 -13.67 -13.38 0.75
N SER A 256 -13.41 -12.08 0.94
CA SER A 256 -12.12 -11.49 0.58
C SER A 256 -10.97 -12.17 1.34
N PHE A 257 -11.12 -12.34 2.66
CA PHE A 257 -10.09 -12.96 3.49
C PHE A 257 -9.90 -14.45 3.20
N GLU A 258 -10.95 -15.20 2.87
CA GLU A 258 -10.83 -16.59 2.40
C GLU A 258 -9.96 -16.66 1.14
N PHE A 259 -10.22 -15.81 0.15
CA PHE A 259 -9.38 -15.71 -1.05
C PHE A 259 -7.92 -15.37 -0.71
N LYS A 260 -7.70 -14.44 0.23
CA LYS A 260 -6.35 -14.07 0.69
C LYS A 260 -5.62 -15.22 1.39
N MET A 261 -6.32 -16.02 2.19
CA MET A 261 -5.73 -17.20 2.83
C MET A 261 -5.18 -18.17 1.77
N ASP A 262 -6.00 -18.45 0.76
CA ASP A 262 -5.64 -19.35 -0.33
C ASP A 262 -4.52 -18.77 -1.21
N SER A 263 -4.64 -17.48 -1.57
CA SER A 263 -3.67 -16.74 -2.38
C SER A 263 -2.29 -16.68 -1.72
N GLY A 264 -2.23 -16.28 -0.45
CA GLY A 264 -0.98 -16.18 0.29
C GLY A 264 -0.28 -17.54 0.47
N LYS A 265 -1.03 -18.61 0.80
CA LYS A 265 -0.48 -19.97 0.89
C LYS A 265 0.06 -20.45 -0.46
N GLN A 266 -0.70 -20.25 -1.54
CA GLN A 266 -0.28 -20.63 -2.89
C GLN A 266 0.96 -19.87 -3.35
N SER A 267 1.09 -18.58 -3.01
CA SER A 267 2.28 -17.79 -3.34
C SER A 267 3.54 -18.35 -2.65
N ILE A 268 3.45 -18.75 -1.38
CA ILE A 268 4.57 -19.44 -0.70
C ILE A 268 4.89 -20.77 -1.37
N ASP A 269 3.88 -21.61 -1.60
CA ASP A 269 4.07 -22.96 -2.13
C ASP A 269 4.67 -22.98 -3.54
N ASN A 270 4.26 -22.04 -4.38
CA ASN A 270 4.69 -21.97 -5.78
C ASN A 270 6.05 -21.26 -5.94
N ASP A 271 6.24 -20.14 -5.24
CA ASP A 271 7.35 -19.22 -5.53
C ASP A 271 8.46 -19.25 -4.48
N CYS A 272 8.16 -19.70 -3.25
CA CYS A 272 9.10 -19.74 -2.12
C CYS A 272 8.95 -21.00 -1.24
N PRO A 273 8.94 -22.22 -1.80
CA PRO A 273 8.61 -23.43 -1.04
C PRO A 273 9.55 -23.63 0.15
N GLY A 274 8.97 -23.83 1.34
CA GLY A 274 9.70 -24.03 2.59
C GLY A 274 10.13 -22.74 3.31
N THR A 275 9.78 -21.57 2.78
CA THR A 275 9.99 -20.28 3.45
C THR A 275 8.95 -20.09 4.55
N SER A 276 9.39 -19.68 5.73
CA SER A 276 8.47 -19.34 6.82
C SER A 276 7.84 -17.98 6.57
N PHE A 277 6.57 -17.81 6.96
CA PHE A 277 5.84 -16.54 6.85
C PHE A 277 6.62 -15.34 7.40
N LYS A 278 7.33 -15.51 8.52
CA LYS A 278 8.11 -14.45 9.16
C LYS A 278 9.31 -13.96 8.32
N ASP A 279 9.79 -14.79 7.40
CA ASP A 279 11.00 -14.53 6.61
C ASP A 279 10.65 -13.98 5.20
N ILE A 280 9.37 -13.72 4.93
CA ILE A 280 8.92 -13.17 3.65
C ILE A 280 9.22 -11.67 3.60
N THR A 281 9.98 -11.26 2.59
CA THR A 281 10.38 -9.87 2.33
C THR A 281 9.96 -9.43 0.93
N TYR A 282 10.06 -8.12 0.65
CA TYR A 282 9.78 -7.55 -0.68
C TYR A 282 10.63 -8.17 -1.81
N GLU A 283 11.83 -8.65 -1.48
CA GLU A 283 12.82 -9.19 -2.43
C GLU A 283 12.49 -10.62 -2.90
N LEU A 284 11.60 -11.31 -2.18
CA LEU A 284 11.25 -12.68 -2.50
C LEU A 284 10.12 -12.74 -3.53
N GLY A 285 10.15 -13.76 -4.40
CA GLY A 285 9.13 -13.96 -5.44
C GLY A 285 7.71 -14.18 -4.90
N CYS A 286 7.57 -14.52 -3.63
CA CYS A 286 6.32 -14.69 -2.89
C CYS A 286 5.95 -13.48 -2.01
N SER A 287 6.48 -12.29 -2.28
CA SER A 287 6.23 -11.09 -1.46
C SER A 287 4.73 -10.81 -1.27
N TYR A 288 3.88 -11.18 -2.24
CA TYR A 288 2.41 -11.12 -2.12
C TYR A 288 1.85 -11.87 -0.89
N ALA A 289 2.51 -12.95 -0.44
CA ALA A 289 2.09 -13.65 0.76
C ALA A 289 2.24 -12.77 2.03
N ALA A 290 3.17 -11.81 2.05
CA ALA A 290 3.29 -10.87 3.16
C ALA A 290 2.09 -9.91 3.24
N TYR A 291 1.44 -9.60 2.12
CA TYR A 291 0.22 -8.80 2.08
C TYR A 291 -0.97 -9.61 2.58
N ASP A 292 -1.21 -10.76 1.96
CA ASP A 292 -2.42 -11.54 2.19
C ASP A 292 -2.39 -12.29 3.54
N LEU A 293 -1.29 -12.99 3.86
CA LEU A 293 -1.15 -13.63 5.17
C LEU A 293 -0.82 -12.62 6.26
N GLY A 294 -0.21 -11.48 5.92
CA GLY A 294 -0.06 -10.36 6.83
C GLY A 294 -1.40 -9.78 7.26
N ALA A 295 -2.35 -9.62 6.34
CA ALA A 295 -3.69 -9.16 6.68
C ALA A 295 -4.38 -10.12 7.67
N TRP A 296 -4.23 -11.43 7.46
CA TRP A 296 -4.69 -12.46 8.40
C TRP A 296 -3.98 -12.39 9.75
N ALA A 297 -2.67 -12.13 9.77
CA ALA A 297 -1.90 -11.95 10.99
C ALA A 297 -2.42 -10.76 11.80
N ILE A 298 -2.72 -9.63 11.16
CA ILE A 298 -3.30 -8.45 11.82
C ILE A 298 -4.73 -8.72 12.29
N ALA A 299 -5.53 -9.46 11.54
CA ALA A 299 -6.86 -9.91 11.99
C ALA A 299 -6.76 -10.79 13.24
N TYR A 300 -5.84 -11.76 13.25
CA TYR A 300 -5.57 -12.63 14.41
C TYR A 300 -5.14 -11.83 15.64
N LEU A 301 -4.23 -10.88 15.47
CA LEU A 301 -3.74 -10.03 16.56
C LEU A 301 -4.82 -9.10 17.10
N SER A 302 -5.68 -8.56 16.22
CA SER A 302 -6.84 -7.74 16.62
C SER A 302 -7.86 -8.54 17.41
N ASP A 303 -8.16 -9.78 16.99
CA ASP A 303 -9.07 -10.69 17.69
C ASP A 303 -8.51 -11.12 19.06
N LEU A 304 -7.21 -11.43 19.13
CA LEU A 304 -6.53 -11.82 20.37
C LEU A 304 -6.74 -10.82 21.52
N VAL A 305 -6.76 -9.53 21.20
CA VAL A 305 -6.98 -8.46 22.19
C VAL A 305 -8.38 -7.85 22.14
N VAL A 306 -9.25 -8.32 21.26
CA VAL A 306 -10.62 -7.82 21.02
C VAL A 306 -10.63 -6.30 20.74
N ASP A 307 -9.70 -5.85 19.90
CA ASP A 307 -9.56 -4.43 19.51
C ASP A 307 -9.03 -4.31 18.07
N GLU A 308 -9.94 -4.03 17.14
CA GLU A 308 -9.63 -3.76 15.73
C GLU A 308 -8.80 -2.49 15.49
N ASN A 309 -8.73 -1.59 16.48
CA ASN A 309 -7.95 -0.36 16.41
C ASN A 309 -6.68 -0.44 17.27
N VAL A 310 -6.28 -1.64 17.70
CA VAL A 310 -5.09 -1.88 18.53
C VAL A 310 -3.82 -1.25 17.94
N LEU A 311 -3.69 -1.26 16.61
CA LEU A 311 -2.55 -0.65 15.94
C LEU A 311 -2.48 0.86 16.21
N LEU A 312 -3.59 1.56 16.01
CA LEU A 312 -3.71 3.01 16.20
C LEU A 312 -3.64 3.41 17.67
N ASN A 313 -4.32 2.67 18.54
CA ASN A 313 -4.53 3.07 19.93
C ASN A 313 -3.40 2.61 20.86
N ARG A 314 -2.65 1.56 20.50
CA ARG A 314 -1.71 0.89 21.41
C ARG A 314 -0.33 0.67 20.80
N PHE A 315 -0.24 0.22 19.55
CA PHE A 315 1.04 -0.09 18.91
C PHE A 315 1.81 1.18 18.51
N TYR A 316 1.31 1.92 17.51
CA TYR A 316 2.03 3.06 16.94
C TYR A 316 2.37 4.17 17.95
N PRO A 317 1.51 4.53 18.92
CA PRO A 317 1.84 5.53 19.93
C PRO A 317 3.04 5.15 20.82
N LYS A 318 3.45 3.87 20.84
CA LYS A 318 4.56 3.35 21.63
C LYS A 318 5.82 3.07 20.82
N LEU A 319 5.76 3.25 19.50
CA LEU A 319 6.80 2.79 18.58
C LEU A 319 8.16 3.46 18.85
N ASN A 320 8.22 4.79 18.90
CA ASN A 320 9.46 5.52 19.20
C ASN A 320 9.97 5.28 20.63
N GLU A 321 9.11 4.91 21.58
CA GLU A 321 9.49 4.69 22.99
C GLU A 321 10.08 3.29 23.20
N LEU A 322 9.49 2.28 22.58
CA LEU A 322 9.74 0.87 22.88
C LEU A 322 10.42 0.10 21.75
N GLY A 323 10.59 0.72 20.58
CA GLY A 323 10.93 0.01 19.35
C GLY A 323 9.83 -0.95 18.90
N TRP A 324 10.04 -1.63 17.77
CA TRP A 324 9.02 -2.50 17.18
C TRP A 324 8.60 -3.65 18.10
N GLU A 325 9.55 -4.45 18.61
CA GLU A 325 9.22 -5.60 19.48
C GLU A 325 8.58 -5.17 20.80
N GLY A 326 9.08 -4.09 21.41
CA GLY A 326 8.53 -3.60 22.68
C GLY A 326 7.11 -3.04 22.51
N ALA A 327 6.85 -2.30 21.42
CA ALA A 327 5.51 -1.84 21.07
C ALA A 327 4.57 -3.01 20.74
N PHE A 328 5.06 -4.02 20.01
CA PHE A 328 4.33 -5.24 19.70
C PHE A 328 3.87 -5.94 20.99
N GLN A 329 4.81 -6.20 21.91
CA GLN A 329 4.52 -6.86 23.17
C GLN A 329 3.55 -6.03 24.04
N ALA A 330 3.70 -4.71 24.07
CA ALA A 330 2.79 -3.83 24.81
C ALA A 330 1.36 -3.79 24.22
N ALA A 331 1.25 -3.87 22.89
CA ALA A 331 -0.03 -3.86 22.18
C ALA A 331 -0.77 -5.19 22.29
N PHE A 332 -0.07 -6.32 22.10
CA PHE A 332 -0.70 -7.64 21.96
C PHE A 332 -0.58 -8.54 23.19
N GLY A 333 0.25 -8.17 24.17
CA GLY A 333 0.46 -8.95 25.39
C GLY A 333 1.32 -10.22 25.19
N ILE A 334 1.79 -10.46 23.97
CA ILE A 334 2.68 -11.57 23.59
C ILE A 334 3.88 -11.03 22.80
N SER A 335 5.03 -11.68 22.90
CA SER A 335 6.19 -11.37 22.03
C SER A 335 5.91 -11.78 20.58
N SER A 336 6.60 -11.19 19.61
CA SER A 336 6.50 -11.61 18.20
C SER A 336 6.88 -13.08 17.99
N SER A 337 7.86 -13.59 18.75
CA SER A 337 8.26 -15.00 18.70
C SER A 337 7.14 -15.97 19.12
N GLN A 338 6.36 -15.60 20.14
CA GLN A 338 5.19 -16.36 20.56
C GLN A 338 4.07 -16.27 19.52
N PHE A 339 3.84 -15.06 18.98
CA PHE A 339 2.89 -14.84 17.90
C PHE A 339 3.16 -15.76 16.70
N TYR A 340 4.42 -15.85 16.22
CA TYR A 340 4.73 -16.70 15.07
C TYR A 340 4.38 -18.18 15.32
N ALA A 341 4.68 -18.68 16.53
CA ALA A 341 4.33 -20.06 16.88
C ALA A 341 2.82 -20.30 16.93
N ASP A 342 2.06 -19.35 17.48
CA ASP A 342 0.60 -19.45 17.57
C ASP A 342 -0.08 -19.27 16.21
N PHE A 343 0.46 -18.38 15.37
CA PHE A 343 -0.05 -18.09 14.04
C PHE A 343 0.18 -19.24 13.06
N ASP A 344 1.32 -19.94 13.12
CA ASP A 344 1.53 -21.18 12.36
C ASP A 344 0.45 -22.23 12.69
N GLY A 345 0.08 -22.32 13.98
CA GLY A 345 -1.03 -23.16 14.44
C GLY A 345 -2.38 -22.70 13.89
N PHE A 346 -2.63 -21.39 13.83
CA PHE A 346 -3.83 -20.82 13.23
C PHE A 346 -3.92 -21.09 11.72
N LEU A 347 -2.82 -20.90 10.97
CA LEU A 347 -2.76 -21.14 9.52
C LEU A 347 -3.07 -22.60 9.16
N SER A 348 -2.84 -23.54 10.09
CA SER A 348 -3.09 -24.97 9.93
C SER A 348 -4.54 -25.40 10.18
N LYS A 349 -5.40 -24.50 10.66
CA LYS A 349 -6.84 -24.77 10.87
C LYS A 349 -7.62 -24.80 9.55
N ASP A 350 -8.82 -25.37 9.61
CA ASP A 350 -9.79 -25.29 8.52
C ASP A 350 -10.28 -23.85 8.36
N ILE A 351 -10.63 -23.46 7.13
CA ILE A 351 -11.01 -22.08 6.80
C ILE A 351 -12.26 -21.62 7.56
N GLU A 352 -13.18 -22.55 7.86
CA GLU A 352 -14.37 -22.29 8.67
C GLU A 352 -14.03 -21.91 10.12
N GLU A 353 -12.91 -22.41 10.66
CA GLU A 353 -12.44 -22.01 11.99
C GLU A 353 -11.68 -20.68 11.94
N GLN A 354 -10.91 -20.45 10.86
CA GLN A 354 -10.14 -19.23 10.68
C GLN A 354 -11.07 -18.01 10.54
N THR A 355 -12.15 -18.13 9.78
CA THR A 355 -13.10 -17.04 9.53
C THR A 355 -13.94 -16.64 10.75
N LEU A 356 -13.88 -17.38 11.87
CA LEU A 356 -14.58 -17.04 13.11
C LEU A 356 -14.07 -15.74 13.74
N ILE A 357 -12.83 -15.34 13.47
CA ILE A 357 -12.24 -14.11 14.01
C ILE A 357 -12.64 -12.85 13.20
N LEU A 358 -13.31 -13.04 12.07
CA LEU A 358 -13.65 -11.95 11.15
C LEU A 358 -15.09 -11.46 11.36
N SER A 359 -15.28 -10.15 11.22
CA SER A 359 -16.59 -9.51 11.27
C SER A 359 -17.49 -9.89 10.09
N ASP A 360 -18.81 -9.91 10.33
CA ASP A 360 -19.83 -10.06 9.29
C ASP A 360 -20.09 -8.70 8.59
N LEU A 361 -19.16 -8.30 7.70
CA LEU A 361 -19.22 -7.07 6.91
C LEU A 361 -19.29 -7.33 5.41
#